data_AF-A0A1W2C865-F1
#
_entry.id   AF-A0A1W2C865-F1
#
_cell.length_a   1.000
_cell.length_b   1.000
_cell.length_c   1.000
_cell.angle_alpha   90.00
_cell.angle_beta   90.00
_cell.angle_gamma   90.00
#
_symmetry.space_group_name_H-M   'P 1'
#
loop_
_entity.id
_entity.type
_entity.pdbx_description
1 polymer ?
#
loop_
_entity_poly.entity_id
_entity_poly.type
_entity_poly.pdbx_seq_one_letter_code
_entity_poly.pdbx_strand_id
1 'polypeptide(L)'
;MLHQKKDQVILIHYSCESFYDSEDGRTPRITSIACRNFGNGQTRSFSIHQVSELPKFAGKDAWDIYDDIEKELLDQFFDYVRAHVAHAFWVHWNMRDINYGFQAIEHRYEVLGGAPVEVPDEKKFDLARMFVARYGKRYAGHPRLESIMKINKITDKDFLSGKDEAYAFKDRKFLALHQSTLRKADVISSLLEAEIGGNLKTKAKWWDVHGGSVRFVWEKYIWTPAGQVVSALAIILALTEWFYPDAKHDFAAWVKGFVKTTD
;
A
#
# COMPACT_ATOMS: atom_id res chain seq x y z
N MET A 1 -15.35 -8.20 8.80
CA MET A 1 -14.69 -9.48 8.45
C MET A 1 -13.18 -9.48 8.76
N LEU A 2 -12.37 -8.49 8.38
CA LEU A 2 -10.91 -8.50 8.69
C LEU A 2 -10.57 -8.48 10.20
N HIS A 3 -11.42 -7.85 11.04
CA HIS A 3 -11.18 -7.78 12.50
C HIS A 3 -11.23 -9.13 13.21
N GLN A 4 -11.91 -10.14 12.66
CA GLN A 4 -12.02 -11.49 13.22
C GLN A 4 -10.95 -12.46 12.69
N LYS A 5 -10.08 -12.02 11.77
CA LYS A 5 -9.04 -12.86 11.13
C LYS A 5 -7.64 -12.24 11.16
N LYS A 6 -7.37 -11.30 12.08
CA LYS A 6 -6.07 -10.63 12.16
C LYS A 6 -4.91 -11.63 12.33
N ASP A 7 -5.13 -12.72 13.07
CA ASP A 7 -4.13 -13.77 13.27
C ASP A 7 -3.80 -14.57 12.00
N GLN A 8 -4.64 -14.47 10.97
CA GLN A 8 -4.42 -15.09 9.65
C GLN A 8 -3.80 -14.10 8.66
N VAL A 9 -3.42 -12.89 9.09
CA VAL A 9 -2.80 -11.90 8.20
C VAL A 9 -1.30 -11.81 8.51
N ILE A 10 -0.48 -12.04 7.49
CA ILE A 10 0.97 -11.92 7.55
C ILE A 10 1.39 -10.74 6.70
N LEU A 11 2.11 -9.79 7.30
CA LEU A 11 2.73 -8.68 6.60
C LEU A 11 4.16 -9.07 6.21
N ILE A 12 4.46 -8.98 4.93
CA ILE A 12 5.76 -9.37 4.40
C ILE A 12 6.47 -8.20 3.73
N HIS A 13 7.77 -8.13 3.97
CA HIS A 13 8.69 -7.30 3.20
C HIS A 13 10.05 -7.97 3.10
N TYR A 14 10.80 -7.66 2.05
CA TYR A 14 12.17 -8.14 1.89
C TYR A 14 13.07 -7.06 1.31
N SER A 15 14.35 -7.17 1.64
CA SER A 15 15.44 -6.38 1.08
C SER A 15 16.37 -7.27 0.28
N CYS A 16 16.92 -6.72 -0.80
CA CYS A 16 17.83 -7.39 -1.71
C CYS A 16 18.88 -6.41 -2.22
N GLU A 17 19.85 -6.94 -2.95
CA GLU A 17 20.75 -6.18 -3.79
C GLU A 17 19.98 -5.22 -4.72
N SER A 18 20.63 -4.10 -5.06
CA SER A 18 20.06 -3.06 -5.92
C SER A 18 19.79 -3.59 -7.32
N PHE A 19 18.55 -3.40 -7.81
CA PHE A 19 18.15 -3.74 -9.18
C PHE A 19 18.89 -2.96 -10.27
N TYR A 20 19.42 -1.77 -9.92
CA TYR A 20 19.99 -0.84 -10.90
C TYR A 20 21.50 -1.02 -11.09
N ASP A 21 22.15 -1.75 -10.17
CA ASP A 21 23.61 -1.91 -10.15
C ASP A 21 24.07 -3.29 -10.66
N SER A 22 23.16 -4.20 -11.02
CA SER A 22 23.52 -5.52 -11.57
C SER A 22 23.86 -5.40 -13.06
N GLU A 23 25.15 -5.31 -13.38
CA GLU A 23 25.64 -5.30 -14.77
C GLU A 23 25.38 -6.63 -15.52
N ASP A 24 25.10 -7.70 -14.78
CA ASP A 24 25.00 -9.07 -15.27
C ASP A 24 23.56 -9.59 -15.46
N GLY A 25 22.55 -8.76 -15.17
CA GLY A 25 21.13 -9.10 -15.36
C GLY A 25 20.63 -10.26 -14.49
N ARG A 26 21.36 -10.63 -13.44
CA ARG A 26 20.97 -11.71 -12.53
C ARG A 26 19.86 -11.27 -11.58
N THR A 27 19.07 -12.24 -11.12
CA THR A 27 18.09 -12.03 -10.04
C THR A 27 18.81 -11.54 -8.78
N PRO A 28 18.44 -10.37 -8.22
CA PRO A 28 19.15 -9.78 -7.10
C PRO A 28 19.20 -10.69 -5.87
N ARG A 29 20.34 -10.66 -5.19
CA ARG A 29 20.57 -11.40 -3.93
C ARG A 29 19.68 -10.91 -2.81
N ILE A 30 19.00 -11.82 -2.12
CA ILE A 30 18.13 -11.52 -0.98
C ILE A 30 18.98 -11.43 0.28
N THR A 31 18.79 -10.33 1.02
CA THR A 31 19.57 -10.03 2.23
C THR A 31 18.77 -10.28 3.50
N SER A 32 17.47 -10.00 3.47
CA SER A 32 16.57 -10.24 4.59
C SER A 32 15.12 -10.30 4.13
N ILE A 33 14.33 -11.14 4.80
CA ILE A 33 12.87 -11.23 4.68
C ILE A 33 12.28 -11.09 6.09
N ALA A 34 11.22 -10.31 6.24
CA ALA A 34 10.47 -10.17 7.49
C ALA A 34 9.00 -10.50 7.25
N CYS A 35 8.45 -11.38 8.10
CA CYS A 35 7.05 -11.80 8.13
C CYS A 35 6.48 -11.48 9.51
N ARG A 36 5.54 -10.53 9.58
CA ARG A 36 4.91 -10.08 10.83
C ARG A 36 3.46 -10.53 10.87
N ASN A 37 3.06 -11.24 11.93
CA ASN A 37 1.66 -11.54 12.14
C ASN A 37 0.91 -10.28 12.59
N PHE A 38 -0.19 -9.95 11.93
CA PHE A 38 -0.94 -8.73 12.20
C PHE A 38 -1.70 -8.75 13.53
N GLY A 39 -2.18 -9.92 13.96
CA GLY A 39 -3.01 -10.04 15.17
C GLY A 39 -2.20 -9.96 16.46
N ASN A 40 -1.09 -10.68 16.54
CA ASN A 40 -0.28 -10.76 17.75
C ASN A 40 1.03 -9.95 17.71
N GLY A 41 1.37 -9.37 16.56
CA GLY A 41 2.57 -8.53 16.38
C GLY A 41 3.89 -9.30 16.47
N GLN A 42 3.89 -10.63 16.45
CA GLN A 42 5.12 -11.43 16.38
C GLN A 42 5.71 -11.33 14.99
N THR A 43 7.02 -11.10 14.92
CA THR A 43 7.76 -11.06 13.65
C THR A 43 8.70 -12.25 13.58
N ARG A 44 8.59 -13.03 12.51
CA ARG A 44 9.61 -13.98 12.09
C ARG A 44 10.44 -13.32 11.00
N SER A 45 11.76 -13.36 11.16
CA SER A 45 12.69 -12.79 10.18
C SER A 45 13.75 -13.81 9.80
N PHE A 46 14.22 -13.67 8.56
CA PHE A 46 15.23 -14.52 7.93
C PHE A 46 16.24 -13.57 7.29
N SER A 47 17.51 -13.64 7.65
CA SER A 47 18.51 -12.70 7.15
C SER A 47 19.88 -13.31 7.03
N ILE A 48 20.68 -12.78 6.11
CA ILE A 48 22.09 -13.19 5.92
C ILE A 48 22.84 -13.04 7.24
N HIS A 49 22.57 -11.97 8.00
CA HIS A 49 23.15 -11.76 9.33
C HIS A 49 22.83 -12.93 10.27
N GLN A 50 21.56 -13.26 10.49
CA GLN A 50 21.16 -14.34 11.41
C GLN A 50 21.64 -15.72 10.95
N VAL A 51 21.57 -15.99 9.65
CA VAL A 51 21.94 -17.30 9.11
C VAL A 51 23.46 -17.49 9.13
N SER A 52 24.25 -16.43 8.91
CA SER A 52 25.72 -16.49 8.99
C SER A 52 26.24 -16.88 10.38
N GLU A 53 25.45 -16.65 11.42
CA GLU A 53 25.80 -17.02 12.80
C GLU A 53 25.55 -18.50 13.12
N LEU A 54 24.91 -19.26 12.22
CA LEU A 54 24.68 -20.68 12.43
C LEU A 54 26.01 -21.45 12.49
N PRO A 55 26.13 -22.51 13.32
CA PRO A 55 27.38 -23.25 13.49
C PRO A 55 28.01 -23.78 12.20
N LYS A 56 27.20 -24.08 11.18
CA LYS A 56 27.67 -24.57 9.87
C LYS A 56 28.36 -23.50 9.00
N PHE A 57 28.15 -22.24 9.32
CA PHE A 57 28.72 -21.08 8.63
C PHE A 57 29.70 -20.28 9.52
N ALA A 58 29.76 -20.60 10.82
CA ALA A 58 30.64 -19.93 11.77
C ALA A 58 32.10 -19.93 11.32
N GLY A 59 32.76 -18.77 11.41
CA GLY A 59 34.18 -18.58 11.08
C GLY A 59 34.49 -18.45 9.60
N LYS A 60 33.49 -18.44 8.71
CA LYS A 60 33.64 -18.15 7.28
C LYS A 60 33.24 -16.70 7.00
N ASP A 61 33.87 -16.04 6.03
CA ASP A 61 33.39 -14.74 5.55
C ASP A 61 32.05 -14.97 4.82
N ALA A 62 30.99 -14.29 5.29
CA ALA A 62 29.65 -14.45 4.74
C ALA A 62 29.57 -14.07 3.25
N TRP A 63 30.50 -13.27 2.74
CA TRP A 63 30.56 -12.89 1.34
C TRP A 63 31.05 -14.05 0.45
N ASP A 64 32.03 -14.83 0.92
CA ASP A 64 32.65 -15.90 0.14
C ASP A 64 31.71 -17.11 -0.01
N ILE A 65 30.80 -17.29 0.94
CA ILE A 65 29.80 -18.36 0.97
C ILE A 65 28.36 -17.81 0.93
N TYR A 66 28.18 -16.64 0.31
CA TYR A 66 26.92 -15.92 0.33
C TYR A 66 25.75 -16.76 -0.18
N ASP A 67 25.94 -17.43 -1.32
CA ASP A 67 24.89 -18.22 -1.97
C ASP A 67 24.44 -19.41 -1.08
N ASP A 68 25.34 -20.01 -0.29
CA ASP A 68 25.00 -21.07 0.66
C ASP A 68 24.18 -20.53 1.85
N ILE A 69 24.56 -19.35 2.36
CA ILE A 69 23.85 -18.66 3.45
C ILE A 69 22.47 -18.21 2.97
N GLU A 70 22.39 -17.64 1.77
CA GLU A 70 21.14 -17.19 1.16
C GLU A 70 20.22 -18.38 0.89
N LYS A 71 20.76 -19.51 0.40
CA LYS A 71 19.96 -20.71 0.22
C LYS A 71 19.36 -21.18 1.54
N GLU A 72 20.14 -21.21 2.62
CA GLU A 72 19.64 -21.57 3.95
C GLU A 72 18.58 -20.58 4.48
N LEU A 73 18.75 -19.28 4.23
CA LEU A 73 17.74 -18.26 4.54
C LEU A 73 16.42 -18.60 3.83
N LEU A 74 16.49 -18.94 2.55
CA LEU A 74 15.33 -19.26 1.73
C LEU A 74 14.71 -20.61 2.09
N ASP A 75 15.52 -21.61 2.45
CA ASP A 75 15.03 -22.88 3.00
C ASP A 75 14.14 -22.60 4.23
N GLN A 76 14.65 -21.82 5.20
CA GLN A 76 13.89 -21.45 6.41
C GLN A 76 12.65 -20.60 6.10
N PHE A 77 12.74 -19.67 5.14
CA PHE A 77 11.61 -18.85 4.73
C PHE A 77 10.52 -19.70 4.07
N PHE A 78 10.86 -20.59 3.14
CA PHE A 78 9.88 -21.41 2.45
C PHE A 78 9.28 -22.50 3.35
N ASP A 79 10.00 -22.97 4.36
CA ASP A 79 9.41 -23.79 5.43
C ASP A 79 8.33 -23.02 6.21
N TYR A 80 8.60 -21.75 6.52
CA TYR A 80 7.61 -20.86 7.13
C TYR A 80 6.42 -20.61 6.20
N VAL A 81 6.64 -20.35 4.91
CA VAL A 81 5.56 -20.20 3.92
C VAL A 81 4.71 -21.47 3.87
N ARG A 82 5.34 -22.66 3.78
CA ARG A 82 4.64 -23.95 3.73
C ARG A 82 3.71 -24.17 4.91
N ALA A 83 4.13 -23.76 6.12
CA ALA A 83 3.33 -23.87 7.32
C ALA A 83 2.11 -22.92 7.35
N HIS A 84 2.14 -21.81 6.62
CA HIS A 84 1.12 -20.75 6.70
C HIS A 84 0.27 -20.60 5.44
N VAL A 85 0.75 -21.02 4.27
CA VAL A 85 0.13 -20.76 2.95
C VAL A 85 -1.32 -21.25 2.86
N ALA A 86 -1.68 -22.31 3.58
CA ALA A 86 -3.04 -22.86 3.59
C ALA A 86 -4.07 -21.89 4.18
N HIS A 87 -3.72 -21.09 5.19
CA HIS A 87 -4.67 -20.31 5.97
C HIS A 87 -4.36 -18.81 6.07
N ALA A 88 -3.14 -18.39 5.70
CA ALA A 88 -2.73 -17.00 5.81
C ALA A 88 -3.03 -16.16 4.54
N PHE A 89 -3.35 -14.90 4.76
CA PHE A 89 -3.37 -13.84 3.77
C PHE A 89 -2.11 -12.99 3.90
N TRP A 90 -1.46 -12.68 2.79
CA TRP A 90 -0.16 -12.04 2.73
C TRP A 90 -0.30 -10.60 2.27
N VAL A 91 -0.13 -9.65 3.18
CA VAL A 91 -0.14 -8.22 2.88
C VAL A 91 1.28 -7.76 2.61
N HIS A 92 1.47 -7.09 1.48
CA HIS A 92 2.78 -6.66 1.02
C HIS A 92 2.71 -5.25 0.44
N TRP A 93 3.89 -4.68 0.14
CA TRP A 93 4.02 -3.38 -0.50
C TRP A 93 4.74 -3.51 -1.84
N ASN A 94 4.03 -3.36 -2.96
CA ASN A 94 4.57 -3.42 -4.33
C ASN A 94 5.35 -4.71 -4.73
N MET A 95 5.36 -5.77 -3.91
CA MET A 95 5.91 -7.10 -4.24
C MET A 95 5.01 -7.86 -5.25
N ARG A 96 5.11 -7.58 -6.56
CA ARG A 96 4.09 -8.00 -7.55
C ARG A 96 4.56 -8.96 -8.64
N ASP A 97 5.84 -9.00 -8.95
CA ASP A 97 6.31 -9.66 -10.17
C ASP A 97 7.74 -10.18 -10.02
N ILE A 98 8.26 -10.75 -11.11
CA ILE A 98 9.61 -11.34 -11.21
C ILE A 98 10.73 -10.32 -10.96
N ASN A 99 10.50 -9.02 -11.16
CA ASN A 99 11.52 -8.00 -10.88
C ASN A 99 11.56 -7.70 -9.38
N TYR A 100 10.41 -7.66 -8.72
CA TYR A 100 10.31 -7.46 -7.28
C TYR A 100 9.02 -8.07 -6.71
N GLY A 101 9.16 -9.12 -5.91
CA GLY A 101 8.05 -9.72 -5.19
C GLY A 101 8.20 -11.22 -4.94
N PHE A 102 7.07 -11.90 -4.74
CA PHE A 102 7.03 -13.33 -4.47
C PHE A 102 7.73 -14.12 -5.57
N GLN A 103 7.41 -13.84 -6.84
CA GLN A 103 8.05 -14.50 -8.00
C GLN A 103 9.56 -14.28 -8.05
N ALA A 104 10.06 -13.11 -7.67
CA ALA A 104 11.50 -12.85 -7.59
C ALA A 104 12.17 -13.72 -6.52
N ILE A 105 11.53 -13.87 -5.34
CA ILE A 105 12.03 -14.72 -4.25
C ILE A 105 11.99 -16.20 -4.64
N GLU A 106 10.89 -16.64 -5.24
CA GLU A 106 10.69 -18.00 -5.74
C GLU A 106 11.76 -18.35 -6.77
N HIS A 107 11.96 -17.49 -7.77
CA HIS A 107 12.97 -17.69 -8.79
C HIS A 107 14.40 -17.66 -8.25
N ARG A 108 14.72 -16.75 -7.30
CA ARG A 108 16.04 -16.73 -6.65
C ARG A 108 16.32 -18.04 -5.92
N TYR A 109 15.30 -18.61 -5.28
CA TYR A 109 15.45 -19.88 -4.59
C TYR A 109 15.69 -21.06 -5.54
N GLU A 110 14.98 -21.09 -6.68
CA GLU A 110 15.23 -22.08 -7.75
C GLU A 110 16.65 -21.99 -8.30
N VAL A 111 17.16 -20.77 -8.53
CA VAL A 111 18.54 -20.54 -8.99
C VAL A 111 19.57 -21.13 -8.01
N LEU A 112 19.26 -21.13 -6.71
CA LEU A 112 20.08 -21.72 -5.66
C LEU A 112 19.81 -23.22 -5.44
N GLY A 113 19.04 -23.86 -6.33
CA GLY A 113 18.71 -25.28 -6.27
C GLY A 113 17.61 -25.65 -5.26
N GLY A 114 16.87 -24.66 -4.78
CA GLY A 114 15.71 -24.84 -3.90
C GLY A 114 14.41 -25.17 -4.66
N ALA A 115 13.38 -25.51 -3.89
CA ALA A 115 12.04 -25.80 -4.43
C ALA A 115 11.00 -24.88 -3.74
N PRO A 116 10.59 -23.77 -4.38
CA PRO A 116 9.73 -22.79 -3.75
C PRO A 116 8.32 -23.34 -3.46
N VAL A 117 7.67 -22.72 -2.48
CA VAL A 117 6.23 -22.89 -2.22
C VAL A 117 5.53 -21.65 -2.71
N GLU A 118 4.72 -21.80 -3.75
CA GLU A 118 3.93 -20.71 -4.29
C GLU A 118 2.83 -20.31 -3.32
N VAL A 119 2.74 -19.00 -3.04
CA VAL A 119 1.55 -18.42 -2.40
C VAL A 119 0.52 -18.15 -3.50
N PRO A 120 -0.72 -18.64 -3.39
CA PRO A 120 -1.76 -18.33 -4.38
C PRO A 120 -2.02 -16.83 -4.47
N ASP A 121 -2.21 -16.31 -5.68
CA ASP A 121 -2.38 -14.88 -5.94
C ASP A 121 -3.60 -14.28 -5.21
N GLU A 122 -4.68 -15.04 -5.04
CA GLU A 122 -5.87 -14.64 -4.29
C GLU A 122 -5.61 -14.44 -2.79
N LYS A 123 -4.46 -14.90 -2.29
CA LYS A 123 -4.00 -14.68 -0.92
C LYS A 123 -3.01 -13.53 -0.79
N LYS A 124 -2.58 -12.90 -1.89
CA LYS A 124 -1.64 -11.77 -1.91
C LYS A 124 -2.40 -10.44 -1.99
N PHE A 125 -2.09 -9.50 -1.10
CA PHE A 125 -2.72 -8.18 -1.03
C PHE A 125 -1.68 -7.06 -1.09
N ASP A 126 -1.64 -6.35 -2.22
CA ASP A 126 -0.79 -5.16 -2.40
C ASP A 126 -1.42 -3.94 -1.75
N LEU A 127 -0.91 -3.54 -0.57
CA LEU A 127 -1.41 -2.41 0.19
C LEU A 127 -1.26 -1.09 -0.58
N ALA A 128 -0.20 -0.94 -1.36
CA ALA A 128 0.03 0.28 -2.15
C ALA A 128 -1.05 0.42 -3.24
N ARG A 129 -1.41 -0.69 -3.91
CA ARG A 129 -2.47 -0.71 -4.91
C ARG A 129 -3.85 -0.43 -4.30
N MET A 130 -4.10 -0.98 -3.12
CA MET A 130 -5.33 -0.70 -2.37
C MET A 130 -5.45 0.79 -2.04
N PHE A 131 -4.37 1.42 -1.57
CA PHE A 131 -4.38 2.87 -1.32
C PHE A 131 -4.58 3.69 -2.59
N VAL A 132 -4.01 3.30 -3.73
CA VAL A 132 -4.30 3.96 -5.01
C VAL A 132 -5.76 3.83 -5.40
N ALA A 133 -6.36 2.64 -5.23
CA ALA A 133 -7.76 2.40 -5.57
C ALA A 133 -8.72 3.23 -4.70
N ARG A 134 -8.38 3.42 -3.42
CA ARG A 134 -9.21 4.14 -2.45
C ARG A 134 -9.01 5.65 -2.43
N TYR A 135 -7.76 6.11 -2.56
CA TYR A 135 -7.37 7.51 -2.38
C TYR A 135 -6.85 8.18 -3.65
N GLY A 136 -6.83 7.46 -4.76
CA GLY A 136 -6.26 7.93 -6.02
C GLY A 136 -4.73 7.92 -6.04
N LYS A 137 -4.15 8.15 -7.22
CA LYS A 137 -2.69 8.08 -7.45
C LYS A 137 -1.86 9.08 -6.63
N ARG A 138 -2.49 10.14 -6.11
CA ARG A 138 -1.85 11.25 -5.38
C ARG A 138 -1.91 11.09 -3.85
N TYR A 139 -2.32 9.93 -3.33
CA TYR A 139 -2.42 9.67 -1.90
C TYR A 139 -1.09 9.87 -1.13
N ALA A 140 0.05 9.69 -1.80
CA ALA A 140 1.39 9.93 -1.26
C ALA A 140 2.35 10.35 -2.39
N GLY A 141 3.42 11.08 -2.04
CA GLY A 141 4.50 11.42 -2.97
C GLY A 141 5.45 10.23 -3.21
N HIS A 142 6.38 10.35 -4.15
CA HIS A 142 7.41 9.33 -4.37
C HIS A 142 8.65 9.59 -3.51
N PRO A 143 9.30 8.56 -2.93
CA PRO A 143 8.85 7.16 -2.80
C PRO A 143 7.62 7.02 -1.90
N ARG A 144 6.65 6.18 -2.31
CA ARG A 144 5.31 6.16 -1.69
C ARG A 144 5.30 5.68 -0.24
N LEU A 145 6.08 4.65 0.10
CA LEU A 145 6.14 4.11 1.46
C LEU A 145 6.70 5.16 2.43
N GLU A 146 7.82 5.77 2.08
CA GLU A 146 8.44 6.84 2.87
C GLU A 146 7.51 8.05 3.01
N SER A 147 6.88 8.47 1.92
CA SER A 147 5.97 9.62 1.97
C SER A 147 4.75 9.33 2.86
N ILE A 148 4.12 8.17 2.77
CA ILE A 148 2.94 7.85 3.58
C ILE A 148 3.31 7.65 5.05
N MET A 149 4.47 7.05 5.32
CA MET A 149 5.04 6.91 6.66
C MET A 149 5.21 8.27 7.34
N LYS A 150 5.85 9.23 6.63
CA LYS A 150 6.06 10.61 7.13
C LYS A 150 4.73 11.36 7.37
N ILE A 151 3.76 11.24 6.46
CA ILE A 151 2.44 11.87 6.61
C ILE A 151 1.72 11.36 7.88
N ASN A 152 1.87 10.07 8.18
CA ASN A 152 1.25 9.42 9.33
C ASN A 152 2.09 9.52 10.62
N LYS A 153 3.23 10.24 10.58
CA LYS A 153 4.16 10.41 11.72
C LYS A 153 4.64 9.08 12.30
N ILE A 154 4.77 8.06 11.46
CA ILE A 154 5.39 6.79 11.85
C ILE A 154 6.90 7.02 11.93
N THR A 155 7.55 6.48 12.96
CA THR A 155 9.00 6.64 13.18
C THR A 155 9.80 6.00 12.04
N ASP A 156 10.86 6.70 11.63
CA ASP A 156 11.84 6.26 10.63
C ASP A 156 13.07 5.60 11.27
N LYS A 157 13.04 5.29 12.57
CA LYS A 157 14.17 4.63 13.25
C LYS A 157 14.52 3.32 12.55
N ASP A 158 15.79 3.17 12.18
CA ASP A 158 16.35 2.02 11.47
C ASP A 158 15.82 1.82 10.04
N PHE A 159 15.04 2.76 9.50
CA PHE A 159 14.57 2.73 8.12
C PHE A 159 15.68 3.17 7.16
N LEU A 160 15.98 2.37 6.14
CA LEU A 160 16.86 2.75 5.04
C LEU A 160 16.04 3.07 3.78
N SER A 161 16.38 4.17 3.10
CA SER A 161 15.84 4.46 1.75
C SER A 161 16.39 3.45 0.74
N GLY A 162 15.77 3.31 -0.43
CA GLY A 162 16.27 2.39 -1.46
C GLY A 162 17.72 2.67 -1.89
N LYS A 163 18.13 3.95 -1.85
CA LYS A 163 19.52 4.35 -2.11
C LYS A 163 20.45 3.90 -0.97
N ASP A 164 20.02 4.09 0.26
CA ASP A 164 20.82 3.72 1.44
C ASP A 164 20.92 2.20 1.60
N GLU A 165 19.90 1.44 1.20
CA GLU A 165 19.94 -0.03 1.13
C GLU A 165 20.99 -0.51 0.13
N ALA A 166 21.04 0.11 -1.06
CA ALA A 166 22.06 -0.21 -2.06
C ALA A 166 23.49 0.01 -1.52
N TYR A 167 23.72 1.13 -0.81
CA TYR A 167 25.02 1.37 -0.17
C TYR A 167 25.29 0.40 0.98
N ALA A 168 24.31 0.14 1.84
CA ALA A 168 24.46 -0.79 2.95
C ALA A 168 24.80 -2.21 2.46
N PHE A 169 24.25 -2.63 1.32
CA PHE A 169 24.60 -3.90 0.70
C PHE A 169 26.06 -3.91 0.20
N LYS A 170 26.46 -2.89 -0.57
CA LYS A 170 27.85 -2.76 -1.07
C LYS A 170 28.87 -2.73 0.08
N ASP A 171 28.52 -2.08 1.17
CA ASP A 171 29.32 -1.98 2.40
C ASP A 171 29.21 -3.23 3.30
N ARG A 172 28.49 -4.27 2.90
CA ARG A 172 28.27 -5.53 3.66
C ARG A 172 27.63 -5.30 5.05
N LYS A 173 26.84 -4.24 5.21
CA LYS A 173 26.12 -3.88 6.45
C LYS A 173 24.83 -4.68 6.60
N PHE A 174 24.93 -6.01 6.66
CA PHE A 174 23.76 -6.91 6.69
C PHE A 174 22.86 -6.71 7.91
N LEU A 175 23.39 -6.33 9.07
CA LEU A 175 22.59 -5.99 10.25
C LEU A 175 21.69 -4.78 10.00
N ALA A 176 22.21 -3.72 9.34
CA ALA A 176 21.42 -2.52 9.04
C ALA A 176 20.30 -2.83 8.02
N LEU A 177 20.60 -3.64 7.00
CA LEU A 177 19.59 -4.12 6.04
C LEU A 177 18.49 -4.94 6.73
N HIS A 178 18.88 -5.81 7.66
CA HIS A 178 17.93 -6.59 8.45
C HIS A 178 17.00 -5.70 9.29
N GLN A 179 17.57 -4.75 10.03
CA GLN A 179 16.81 -3.80 10.84
C GLN A 179 15.84 -2.96 10.01
N SER A 180 16.29 -2.48 8.85
CA SER A 180 15.45 -1.79 7.86
C SER A 180 14.29 -2.65 7.37
N THR A 181 14.55 -3.93 7.09
CA THR A 181 13.52 -4.86 6.62
C THR A 181 12.44 -5.09 7.68
N LEU A 182 12.86 -5.30 8.94
CA LEU A 182 11.95 -5.39 10.08
C LEU A 182 11.12 -4.12 10.24
N ARG A 183 11.76 -2.95 10.15
CA ARG A 183 11.08 -1.65 10.21
C ARG A 183 10.06 -1.50 9.10
N LYS A 184 10.37 -1.90 7.86
CA LYS A 184 9.43 -1.81 6.74
C LYS A 184 8.21 -2.72 6.93
N ALA A 185 8.38 -3.94 7.41
CA ALA A 185 7.24 -4.82 7.74
C ALA A 185 6.36 -4.22 8.86
N ASP A 186 6.98 -3.61 9.87
CA ASP A 186 6.28 -2.89 10.94
C ASP A 186 5.51 -1.65 10.41
N VAL A 187 6.14 -0.84 9.54
CA VAL A 187 5.50 0.31 8.89
C VAL A 187 4.27 -0.12 8.09
N ILE A 188 4.37 -1.20 7.30
CA ILE A 188 3.22 -1.74 6.56
C ILE A 188 2.11 -2.14 7.54
N SER A 189 2.45 -2.71 8.70
CA SER A 189 1.49 -3.07 9.74
C SER A 189 0.78 -1.85 10.32
N SER A 190 1.52 -0.81 10.68
CA SER A 190 0.95 0.44 11.19
C SER A 190 0.07 1.14 10.16
N LEU A 191 0.43 1.10 8.88
CA LEU A 191 -0.37 1.68 7.80
C LEU A 191 -1.68 0.91 7.58
N LEU A 192 -1.63 -0.43 7.61
CA LEU A 192 -2.82 -1.27 7.52
C LEU A 192 -3.74 -1.06 8.73
N GLU A 193 -3.18 -0.94 9.93
CA GLU A 193 -3.95 -0.64 11.14
C GLU A 193 -4.61 0.74 11.05
N ALA A 194 -3.89 1.75 10.56
CA ALA A 194 -4.43 3.08 10.37
C ALA A 194 -5.56 3.14 9.33
N GLU A 195 -5.42 2.35 8.25
CA GLU A 195 -6.48 2.17 7.26
C GLU A 195 -7.73 1.54 7.88
N ILE A 196 -7.58 0.43 8.60
CA ILE A 196 -8.69 -0.28 9.25
C ILE A 196 -9.38 0.62 10.27
N GLY A 197 -8.61 1.42 11.01
CA GLY A 197 -9.12 2.40 11.97
C GLY A 197 -9.73 3.66 11.34
N GLY A 198 -9.63 3.83 10.01
CA GLY A 198 -10.14 5.00 9.30
C GLY A 198 -9.39 6.31 9.63
N ASN A 199 -8.19 6.23 10.20
CA ASN A 199 -7.39 7.39 10.60
C ASN A 199 -6.12 7.57 9.75
N LEU A 200 -5.98 6.79 8.67
CA LEU A 200 -4.90 6.95 7.70
C LEU A 200 -4.93 8.34 7.06
N LYS A 201 -3.85 9.08 7.23
CA LYS A 201 -3.66 10.40 6.63
C LYS A 201 -3.05 10.25 5.25
N THR A 202 -3.63 10.91 4.25
CA THR A 202 -3.14 10.89 2.86
C THR A 202 -3.06 12.32 2.30
N LYS A 203 -2.34 12.49 1.19
CA LYS A 203 -2.30 13.72 0.39
C LYS A 203 -3.47 13.84 -0.60
N ALA A 204 -4.37 12.85 -0.61
CA ALA A 204 -5.50 12.85 -1.54
C ALA A 204 -6.44 14.01 -1.27
N LYS A 205 -6.89 14.70 -2.32
CA LYS A 205 -7.97 15.68 -2.20
C LYS A 205 -9.30 14.93 -2.17
N TRP A 206 -10.32 15.56 -1.61
CA TRP A 206 -11.70 15.04 -1.61
C TRP A 206 -12.15 14.56 -3.02
N TRP A 207 -11.80 15.32 -4.06
CA TRP A 207 -12.07 14.98 -5.46
C TRP A 207 -11.39 13.70 -5.97
N ASP A 208 -10.20 13.38 -5.45
CA ASP A 208 -9.45 12.16 -5.82
C ASP A 208 -10.09 10.91 -5.17
N VAL A 209 -10.82 11.06 -4.06
CA VAL A 209 -11.48 9.97 -3.31
C VAL A 209 -12.90 9.71 -3.83
N HIS A 210 -13.64 10.75 -4.21
CA HIS A 210 -15.06 10.65 -4.62
C HIS A 210 -15.31 10.81 -6.12
N GLY A 211 -14.23 10.75 -6.93
CA GLY A 211 -14.31 10.66 -8.39
C GLY A 211 -15.01 11.84 -9.08
N GLY A 212 -14.98 13.03 -8.47
CA GLY A 212 -15.60 14.23 -9.04
C GLY A 212 -17.08 14.06 -9.39
N SER A 213 -17.85 13.26 -8.64
CA SER A 213 -19.27 13.06 -8.97
C SER A 213 -20.02 14.40 -8.85
N VAL A 214 -20.34 14.99 -10.00
CA VAL A 214 -21.23 16.15 -10.13
C VAL A 214 -22.53 15.87 -9.36
N ARG A 215 -22.99 14.62 -9.37
CA ARG A 215 -24.12 14.13 -8.58
C ARG A 215 -23.97 14.34 -7.06
N PHE A 216 -22.82 14.05 -6.44
CA PHE A 216 -22.66 14.25 -5.01
C PHE A 216 -22.52 15.73 -4.63
N VAL A 217 -21.84 16.51 -5.48
CA VAL A 217 -21.77 17.98 -5.31
C VAL A 217 -23.17 18.59 -5.43
N TRP A 218 -23.96 18.11 -6.41
CA TRP A 218 -25.35 18.50 -6.62
C TRP A 218 -26.27 18.07 -5.47
N GLU A 219 -26.17 16.82 -5.02
CA GLU A 219 -26.90 16.32 -3.85
C GLU A 219 -26.60 17.19 -2.62
N LYS A 220 -25.31 17.45 -2.32
CA LYS A 220 -24.93 18.31 -1.20
C LYS A 220 -25.39 19.76 -1.36
N TYR A 221 -25.36 20.29 -2.59
CA TYR A 221 -25.83 21.64 -2.91
C TYR A 221 -27.35 21.78 -2.70
N ILE A 222 -28.15 20.82 -3.16
CA ILE A 222 -29.62 20.81 -2.99
C ILE A 222 -30.01 20.87 -1.50
N TRP A 223 -29.23 20.25 -0.61
CA TRP A 223 -29.49 20.27 0.84
C TRP A 223 -29.10 21.59 1.54
N THR A 224 -28.55 22.57 0.83
CA THR A 224 -28.32 23.93 1.37
C THR A 224 -29.59 24.79 1.21
N PRO A 225 -29.78 25.85 2.03
CA PRO A 225 -30.93 26.75 1.86
C PRO A 225 -31.05 27.34 0.44
N ALA A 226 -29.91 27.69 -0.17
CA ALA A 226 -29.88 28.19 -1.54
C ALA A 226 -30.30 27.12 -2.57
N GLY A 227 -29.84 25.88 -2.39
CA GLY A 227 -30.22 24.76 -3.25
C GLY A 227 -31.70 24.39 -3.15
N GLN A 228 -32.30 24.51 -1.97
CA GLN A 228 -33.74 24.31 -1.76
C GLN A 228 -34.58 25.37 -2.50
N VAL A 229 -34.15 26.65 -2.47
CA VAL A 229 -34.81 27.73 -3.21
C VAL A 229 -34.76 27.49 -4.72
N VAL A 230 -33.59 27.13 -5.26
CA VAL A 230 -33.44 26.80 -6.69
C VAL A 230 -34.32 25.63 -7.10
N SER A 231 -34.38 24.58 -6.26
CA SER A 231 -35.22 23.40 -6.51
C SER A 231 -36.71 23.74 -6.50
N ALA A 232 -37.16 24.57 -5.55
CA ALA A 232 -38.54 25.03 -5.47
C ALA A 232 -38.94 25.87 -6.69
N LEU A 233 -38.07 26.79 -7.14
CA LEU A 233 -38.29 27.59 -8.35
C LEU A 233 -38.40 26.72 -9.61
N ALA A 234 -37.56 25.69 -9.75
CA ALA A 234 -37.63 24.77 -10.87
C ALA A 234 -38.94 23.96 -10.91
N ILE A 235 -39.44 23.53 -9.74
CA ILE A 235 -40.74 22.85 -9.63
C ILE A 235 -41.88 23.80 -10.01
N ILE A 236 -41.86 25.04 -9.52
CA ILE A 236 -42.86 26.05 -9.87
C ILE A 236 -42.86 26.28 -11.39
N LEU A 237 -41.68 26.40 -12.01
CA LEU A 237 -41.54 26.58 -13.44
C LEU A 237 -42.15 25.40 -14.22
N ALA A 238 -41.80 24.17 -13.83
CA ALA A 238 -42.33 22.96 -14.47
C ALA A 238 -43.85 22.81 -14.30
N LEU A 239 -44.40 23.18 -13.14
CA LEU A 239 -45.84 23.22 -12.91
C LEU A 239 -46.52 24.31 -13.75
N THR A 240 -45.90 25.49 -13.89
CA THR A 240 -46.45 26.55 -14.74
C THR A 240 -46.48 26.14 -16.21
N GLU A 241 -45.44 25.47 -16.71
CA GLU A 241 -45.41 24.91 -18.07
C GLU A 241 -46.45 23.79 -18.25
N TRP A 242 -46.62 22.92 -17.24
CA TRP A 242 -47.60 21.83 -17.29
C TRP A 242 -49.05 22.31 -17.29
N PHE A 243 -49.39 23.31 -16.46
CA PHE A 243 -50.75 23.84 -16.36
C PHE A 243 -51.06 24.92 -17.40
N TYR A 244 -50.04 25.60 -17.94
CA TYR A 244 -50.19 26.69 -18.91
C TYR A 244 -49.19 26.57 -20.07
N PRO A 245 -49.34 25.55 -20.94
CA PRO A 245 -48.38 25.25 -22.01
C PRO A 245 -48.26 26.36 -23.08
N ASP A 246 -49.27 27.23 -23.21
CA ASP A 246 -49.28 28.35 -24.18
C ASP A 246 -48.76 29.67 -23.59
N ALA A 247 -48.31 29.69 -22.34
CA ALA A 247 -47.73 30.88 -21.71
C ALA A 247 -46.35 31.18 -22.32
N LYS A 248 -46.29 32.06 -23.32
CA LYS A 248 -45.03 32.57 -23.86
C LYS A 248 -44.25 33.29 -22.75
N HIS A 249 -43.17 32.67 -22.29
CA HIS A 249 -42.33 33.18 -21.21
C HIS A 249 -41.62 34.49 -21.62
N ASP A 250 -42.11 35.63 -21.15
CA ASP A 250 -41.25 36.81 -20.94
C ASP A 250 -40.78 36.82 -19.48
N PHE A 251 -39.86 35.91 -19.17
CA PHE A 251 -39.28 35.74 -17.84
C PHE A 251 -38.67 37.06 -17.30
N ALA A 252 -38.20 37.95 -18.20
CA ALA A 252 -37.67 39.26 -17.85
C ALA A 252 -38.74 40.23 -17.31
N ALA A 253 -40.00 40.07 -17.71
CA ALA A 253 -41.11 40.89 -17.20
C ALA A 253 -41.54 40.45 -15.79
N TRP A 254 -41.53 39.15 -15.52
CA TRP A 254 -41.92 38.58 -14.21
C TRP A 254 -40.92 38.90 -13.10
N VAL A 255 -39.60 38.77 -13.37
CA VAL A 255 -38.54 39.12 -12.39
C VAL A 255 -38.53 40.63 -12.09
N LYS A 256 -38.83 41.49 -13.07
CA LYS A 256 -38.96 42.94 -12.87
C LYS A 256 -40.17 43.33 -12.01
N GLY A 257 -41.22 42.50 -11.98
CA GLY A 257 -42.39 42.72 -11.11
C GLY A 257 -42.10 42.45 -9.63
N PHE A 258 -41.30 41.43 -9.35
CA PHE A 258 -41.02 40.98 -7.97
C PHE A 258 -40.06 41.90 -7.20
N VAL A 259 -39.14 42.57 -7.89
CA VAL A 259 -38.19 43.54 -7.28
C VAL A 259 -38.87 44.88 -6.95
N LYS A 260 -40.05 45.17 -7.51
CA LYS A 260 -40.79 46.42 -7.28
C LYS A 260 -41.73 46.42 -6.07
N THR A 261 -41.84 45.30 -5.36
CA THR A 261 -42.76 45.16 -4.19
C THR A 261 -42.04 45.14 -2.84
N THR A 262 -40.77 45.55 -2.80
CA THR A 262 -40.02 45.75 -1.55
C THR A 262 -39.46 47.17 -1.45
N ASP A 263 -40.34 48.16 -1.62
CA ASP A 263 -40.20 49.52 -1.11
C ASP A 263 -41.53 49.92 -0.43
#